data_AF-A0A849H827-F1
#
_entry.id   AF-A0A849H827-F1
#
_cell.length_a   1.000
_cell.length_b   1.000
_cell.length_c   1.000
_cell.angle_alpha   90.00
_cell.angle_beta   90.00
_cell.angle_gamma   90.00
#
_symmetry.space_group_name_H-M   'P 1'
#
loop_
_entity.id
_entity.type
_entity.pdbx_description
1 polymer ?
#
loop_
_entity_poly.entity_id
_entity_poly.type
_entity_poly.pdbx_seq_one_letter_code
_entity_poly.pdbx_strand_id
1 'polypeptide(L)' 'MKGIKDLYVAKGKKTIHFDMAKARPPDDEVLGLIMGRSGKLRAPAIRKGSVLVVGFNPDILADALT' A
#
# COMPACT_ATOMS: atom_id res chain seq x y z
N MET A 1 11.73 1.43 -1.89
CA MET A 1 10.99 0.26 -2.46
C MET A 1 11.38 0.04 -3.93
N LYS A 2 11.89 -1.16 -4.31
CA LYS A 2 12.34 -1.44 -5.69
C LYS A 2 11.41 -2.46 -6.37
N GLY A 3 10.95 -2.16 -7.58
CA GLY A 3 10.09 -3.05 -8.38
C GLY A 3 8.59 -3.04 -8.03
N ILE A 4 8.13 -2.07 -7.23
CA ILE A 4 6.70 -1.77 -7.04
C ILE A 4 6.32 -0.63 -7.98
N LYS A 5 5.24 -0.83 -8.74
CA LYS A 5 4.61 0.17 -9.62
C LYS A 5 3.36 0.77 -8.99
N ASP A 6 2.58 -0.05 -8.30
CA ASP A 6 1.33 0.36 -7.67
C ASP A 6 1.38 0.08 -6.18
N LEU A 7 1.15 1.12 -5.37
CA LEU A 7 1.02 1.01 -3.92
C LEU A 7 -0.40 1.42 -3.51
N TYR A 8 -1.11 0.50 -2.87
CA TYR A 8 -2.41 0.74 -2.27
C TYR A 8 -2.30 0.73 -0.75
N VAL A 9 -2.73 1.81 -0.10
CA VAL A 9 -2.76 1.94 1.36
C VAL A 9 -4.19 2.13 1.82
N ALA A 10 -4.72 1.12 2.53
CA ALA A 10 -6.07 1.14 3.09
C ALA A 10 -6.06 1.68 4.53
N LYS A 11 -6.77 2.79 4.74
CA LYS A 11 -6.98 3.44 6.04
C LYS A 11 -8.46 3.43 6.39
N GLY A 12 -8.93 2.30 6.92
CA GLY A 12 -10.35 2.10 7.22
C GLY A 12 -11.15 2.06 5.92
N LYS A 13 -12.12 2.97 5.75
CA LYS A 13 -12.94 3.06 4.52
C LYS A 13 -12.26 3.77 3.36
N LYS A 14 -11.10 4.41 3.57
CA LYS A 14 -10.38 5.14 2.53
C LYS A 14 -9.24 4.30 1.99
N THR A 15 -9.06 4.32 0.67
CA THR A 15 -7.87 3.79 0.00
C THR A 15 -7.13 4.94 -0.63
N ILE A 16 -5.80 4.94 -0.48
CA ILE A 16 -4.90 5.83 -1.19
C ILE A 16 -4.11 4.98 -2.18
N HIS A 17 -4.04 5.40 -3.43
CA HIS A 17 -3.27 4.75 -4.49
C HIS A 17 -2.13 5.66 -4.93
N PHE A 18 -0.94 5.08 -5.05
CA PHE A 18 0.24 5.74 -5.58
C PHE A 18 0.77 4.99 -6.80
N ASP A 19 0.92 5.71 -7.92
CA ASP A 19 1.71 5.28 -9.06
C ASP A 19 3.19 5.58 -8.76
N MET A 20 3.90 4.54 -8.32
CA MET A 20 5.32 4.58 -7.95
C MET A 20 6.26 4.70 -9.17
N ALA A 21 5.73 4.60 -10.40
CA ALA A 21 6.51 4.77 -11.62
C ALA A 21 6.45 6.21 -12.15
N LYS A 22 5.32 6.90 -12.00
CA LYS A 22 5.12 8.27 -12.52
C LYS A 22 5.22 9.36 -11.45
N ALA A 23 4.74 9.11 -10.24
CA ALA A 23 4.59 10.12 -9.20
C ALA A 23 4.99 9.55 -7.83
N ARG A 24 6.22 9.02 -7.76
CA ARG A 24 6.74 8.41 -6.53
C ARG A 24 6.92 9.48 -5.45
N PRO A 25 6.19 9.42 -4.32
CA PRO A 25 6.43 10.29 -3.19
C PRO A 25 7.76 9.96 -2.51
N PRO A 26 8.31 10.87 -1.68
CA PRO A 26 9.46 10.58 -0.83
C PRO A 26 9.21 9.34 0.03
N ASP A 27 10.26 8.55 0.27
CA ASP A 27 10.13 7.30 1.01
C ASP A 27 9.61 7.53 2.45
N ASP A 28 9.90 8.67 3.08
CA ASP A 28 9.40 9.04 4.42
C ASP A 28 7.88 9.30 4.44
N GLU A 29 7.33 9.89 3.38
CA GLU A 29 5.90 10.13 3.25
C GLU A 29 5.16 8.81 3.06
N VAL A 30 5.69 7.94 2.20
CA VAL A 30 5.18 6.58 2.01
C VAL A 30 5.24 5.80 3.31
N LEU A 31 6.37 5.88 4.03
CA LEU A 31 6.57 5.22 5.30
C LEU A 31 5.52 5.65 6.34
N GLY A 32 5.26 6.95 6.47
CA GLY A 32 4.23 7.48 7.36
C GLY A 32 2.82 6.98 7.05
N LEU A 33 2.52 6.68 5.78
CA LEU A 33 1.22 6.17 5.35
C LEU A 33 1.05 4.67 5.58
N ILE A 34 2.08 3.87 5.29
CA ILE A 34 2.05 2.41 5.48
C ILE A 34 2.16 2.03 6.97
N MET A 35 2.70 2.92 7.81
CA MET A 35 2.75 2.71 9.24
C MET A 35 1.37 2.89 9.90
N GLY A 36 1.09 2.02 10.87
CA GLY A 36 -0.03 2.12 11.79
C GLY A 36 0.22 3.13 12.91
N ARG A 37 -0.82 3.42 13.69
CA ARG A 37 -0.75 4.34 14.85
C ARG A 37 0.32 3.97 15.88
N SER A 38 0.68 2.69 15.95
CA SER A 38 1.68 2.13 16.87
C SER A 38 3.09 2.09 16.27
N GLY A 39 3.30 2.64 15.07
CA GLY A 39 4.58 2.61 14.35
C GLY A 39 4.91 1.28 13.67
N LYS A 40 4.03 0.27 13.76
CA LYS A 40 4.19 -1.01 13.05
C LYS A 40 3.64 -0.90 11.62
N LEU A 41 4.16 -1.71 10.70
CA LEU A 41 3.57 -1.84 9.36
C LEU A 41 2.10 -2.25 9.48
N ARG A 42 1.23 -1.57 8.76
CA ARG A 42 -0.20 -1.86 8.75
C ARG A 42 -0.46 -3.20 8.05
N ALA A 43 -1.24 -4.05 8.69
CA ALA A 43 -1.64 -5.35 8.17
C ALA A 43 -3.05 -5.32 7.55
N PRO A 44 -3.38 -6.24 6.63
CA PRO A 44 -2.47 -7.15 5.90
C PRO A 44 -1.49 -6.39 4.99
N ALA A 45 -0.33 -6.96 4.71
CA ALA A 45 0.62 -6.42 3.74
C ALA A 45 0.94 -7.51 2.70
N ILE A 46 0.50 -7.30 1.46
CA ILE A 46 0.57 -8.30 0.39
C ILE A 46 1.24 -7.69 -0.83
N ARG A 47 2.20 -8.43 -1.39
CA ARG A 47 2.82 -8.08 -2.67
C ARG A 47 2.41 -9.11 -3.72
N LYS A 48 1.84 -8.63 -4.83
CA LYS A 48 1.50 -9.42 -6.02
C LYS A 48 2.23 -8.82 -7.22
N GLY A 49 3.34 -9.45 -7.63
CA GLY A 49 4.20 -8.92 -8.68
C GLY A 49 4.75 -7.51 -8.36
N SER A 50 4.33 -6.52 -9.16
CA SER A 50 4.66 -5.10 -8.97
C SER A 50 3.63 -4.30 -8.16
N VAL A 51 2.58 -4.93 -7.65
CA VAL A 51 1.57 -4.30 -6.80
C VAL A 51 1.84 -4.60 -5.33
N LEU A 52 1.77 -3.59 -4.48
CA LEU A 52 1.85 -3.71 -3.02
C LEU A 52 0.57 -3.16 -2.40
N VAL A 53 -0.11 -3.97 -1.60
CA VAL A 53 -1.30 -3.59 -0.84
C VAL A 53 -0.96 -3.61 0.65
N VAL A 54 -1.28 -2.53 1.35
CA VAL A 54 -1.04 -2.37 2.78
C VAL A 54 -2.33 -1.92 3.46
N GLY A 55 -2.80 -2.69 4.44
CA GLY A 55 -4.07 -2.49 5.12
C GLY A 55 -5.22 -3.29 4.50
N PHE A 56 -6.33 -3.33 5.24
CA PHE A 56 -7.51 -4.12 4.84
C PHE A 56 -8.50 -3.27 4.04
N ASN A 57 -8.72 -3.64 2.78
CA ASN A 57 -9.85 -3.23 1.97
C ASN A 57 -10.31 -4.47 1.19
N PRO A 58 -11.57 -4.92 1.33
CA PRO A 58 -12.03 -6.19 0.76
C PRO A 58 -11.95 -6.21 -0.77
N ASP A 59 -12.26 -5.10 -1.44
CA ASP A 59 -12.30 -5.02 -2.91
C ASP A 59 -10.89 -5.17 -3.50
N ILE A 60 -9.92 -4.46 -2.91
CA ILE A 60 -8.52 -4.48 -3.35
C ILE A 60 -7.84 -5.79 -2.98
N LEU A 61 -8.17 -6.32 -1.79
CA LEU A 61 -7.61 -7.56 -1.33
C LEU A 61 -8.10 -8.75 -2.18
N ALA A 62 -9.37 -8.73 -2.61
CA ALA A 62 -9.89 -9.73 -3.54
C ALA A 62 -9.12 -9.74 -4.85
N ASP A 63 -8.92 -8.58 -5.48
CA ASP A 63 -8.13 -8.43 -6.73
C ASP A 63 -6.65 -8.85 -6.54
N ALA A 64 -6.05 -8.48 -5.40
CA ALA A 64 -4.67 -8.84 -5.10
C ALA A 64 -4.45 -10.34 -4.85
N LEU A 65 -5.51 -11.09 -4.52
CA LEU A 65 -5.46 -12.52 -4.17
C LEU A 65 -5.98 -13.45 -5.28
N THR A 66 -6.56 -12.94 -6.37
CA THR A 66 -7.05 -13.74 -7.51
C THR A 66 -5.97 -13.96 -8.57
#